data_AF-A0A840AD72-F1
#
_entry.id   AF-A0A840AD72-F1
#
_cell.length_a   1.000
_cell.length_b   1.000
_cell.length_c   1.000
_cell.angle_alpha   90.00
_cell.angle_beta   90.00
_cell.angle_gamma   90.00
#
_symmetry.space_group_name_H-M   'P 1'
#
loop_
_entity.id
_entity.type
_entity.pdbx_description
1 polymer ?
#
loop_
_entity_poly.entity_id
_entity_poly.type
_entity_poly.pdbx_seq_one_letter_code
_entity_poly.pdbx_strand_id
1 'polypeptide(L)'
;MAKLAATRNDLGENARLTSVGLLNAALVDLMDLTNAVRMAHWTVRGPHFAALHAQFGTFYEQLSETVDDVAERVVQLGGTPDGTTQLAASRTRLAPYSETTRDGLDHVAALTERYAALARTTRAAVDAAAEAGDADTADLLTGTSRMLDKALWMLEAHIS
;
A
#
# COMPACT_ATOMS: atom_id res chain seq x y z
N MET A 1 -7.06 23.55 5.62
CA MET A 1 -5.89 22.64 5.68
C MET A 1 -5.94 21.91 7.01
N ALA A 2 -5.65 20.61 7.03
CA ALA A 2 -5.51 19.88 8.28
C ALA A 2 -4.34 20.48 9.08
N LYS A 3 -4.57 20.76 10.36
CA LYS A 3 -3.56 21.38 11.23
C LYS A 3 -2.59 20.30 11.70
N LEU A 4 -1.30 20.43 11.38
CA LEU A 4 -0.28 19.53 11.90
C LEU A 4 -0.09 19.75 13.41
N ALA A 5 0.12 18.65 14.13
CA ALA A 5 0.56 18.68 15.51
C ALA A 5 1.97 19.27 15.63
N ALA A 6 2.27 19.86 16.79
CA ALA A 6 3.60 20.37 17.09
C ALA A 6 4.58 19.20 17.25
N THR A 7 5.78 19.36 16.69
CA THR A 7 6.87 18.38 16.77
C THR A 7 8.20 19.11 16.80
N ARG A 8 9.24 18.42 17.27
CA ARG A 8 10.64 18.88 17.20
C ARG A 8 11.32 18.52 15.88
N ASN A 9 10.63 17.76 15.01
CA ASN A 9 11.05 17.56 13.63
C ASN A 9 11.19 18.93 12.95
N ASP A 10 12.39 19.24 12.48
CA ASP A 10 12.79 20.54 11.92
C ASP A 10 12.49 20.67 10.42
N LEU A 11 11.91 19.62 9.80
CA LEU A 11 11.43 19.65 8.43
C LEU A 11 10.37 20.75 8.25
N GLY A 12 10.53 21.54 7.18
CA GLY A 12 9.66 22.67 6.87
C GLY A 12 8.18 22.27 6.81
N GLU A 13 7.29 23.13 7.30
CA GLU A 13 5.86 22.81 7.41
C GLU A 13 5.22 22.43 6.07
N ASN A 14 5.61 23.09 4.98
CA ASN A 14 5.13 22.74 3.63
C ASN A 14 5.57 21.34 3.21
N ALA A 15 6.81 20.95 3.50
CA ALA A 15 7.31 19.61 3.21
C ALA A 15 6.52 18.56 3.99
N ARG A 16 6.31 18.79 5.29
CA ARG A 16 5.50 17.91 6.14
C ARG A 16 4.05 17.79 5.65
N LEU A 17 3.42 18.90 5.27
CA LEU A 17 2.06 18.89 4.72
C LEU A 17 1.96 18.07 3.42
N THR A 18 2.90 18.25 2.51
CA THR A 18 2.97 17.50 1.26
C THR A 18 3.17 16.01 1.54
N SER A 19 4.17 15.64 2.33
CA SER A 19 4.46 14.25 2.70
C SER A 19 3.28 13.57 3.40
N VAL A 20 2.61 14.25 4.34
CA VAL A 20 1.41 13.70 5.01
C VAL A 20 0.30 13.39 3.99
N GLY A 21 0.10 14.26 3.00
CA GLY A 21 -0.87 14.01 1.93
C GLY A 21 -0.51 12.79 1.08
N LEU A 22 0.76 12.68 0.69
CA LEU A 22 1.27 11.54 -0.10
C LEU A 22 1.15 10.23 0.67
N LEU A 23 1.58 10.22 1.92
CA LEU A 23 1.53 9.04 2.80
C LEU A 23 0.10 8.60 3.06
N ASN A 24 -0.84 9.52 3.33
CA ASN A 24 -2.24 9.14 3.52
C ASN A 24 -2.88 8.57 2.25
N ALA A 25 -2.52 9.07 1.07
CA ALA A 25 -2.97 8.49 -0.20
C ALA A 25 -2.39 7.08 -0.42
N ALA A 26 -1.14 6.84 -0.03
CA ALA A 26 -0.55 5.50 -0.08
C ALA A 26 -1.16 4.56 0.98
N LEU A 27 -1.41 5.07 2.19
CA LEU A 27 -1.95 4.33 3.34
C LEU A 27 -3.30 3.69 3.00
N VAL A 28 -4.24 4.46 2.44
CA VAL A 28 -5.58 3.93 2.12
C VAL A 28 -5.53 2.85 1.03
N ASP A 29 -4.65 2.99 0.03
CA ASP A 29 -4.47 1.99 -1.02
C ASP A 29 -3.78 0.73 -0.47
N LEU A 30 -2.79 0.90 0.40
CA LEU A 30 -2.12 -0.23 1.08
C LEU A 30 -3.13 -1.00 1.94
N MET A 31 -3.96 -0.32 2.72
CA MET A 31 -5.01 -0.95 3.53
C MET A 31 -6.02 -1.73 2.67
N ASP A 32 -6.43 -1.18 1.53
CA ASP A 32 -7.32 -1.86 0.59
C ASP A 32 -6.63 -3.11 -0.01
N LEU A 33 -5.40 -2.98 -0.49
CA LEU A 33 -4.62 -4.10 -1.01
C LEU A 33 -4.42 -5.20 0.04
N THR A 34 -4.11 -4.86 1.29
CA THR A 34 -3.99 -5.81 2.41
C THR A 34 -5.28 -6.61 2.58
N ASN A 35 -6.44 -5.95 2.50
CA ASN A 35 -7.74 -6.61 2.59
C ASN A 35 -8.00 -7.52 1.38
N ALA A 36 -7.66 -7.07 0.17
CA ALA A 36 -7.78 -7.87 -1.06
C ALA A 36 -6.91 -9.14 -1.02
N VAL A 37 -5.65 -9.01 -0.59
CA VAL A 37 -4.72 -10.14 -0.40
C VAL A 37 -5.23 -11.10 0.66
N ARG A 38 -5.75 -10.59 1.79
CA ARG A 38 -6.35 -11.42 2.84
C ARG A 38 -7.59 -12.18 2.34
N MET A 39 -8.43 -11.52 1.52
CA MET A 39 -9.56 -12.18 0.85
C MET A 39 -9.07 -13.30 -0.08
N ALA A 40 -8.03 -13.07 -0.88
CA ALA A 40 -7.43 -14.10 -1.73
C ALA A 40 -6.91 -15.28 -0.90
N HIS A 41 -6.17 -14.99 0.17
CA HIS A 41 -5.63 -15.97 1.10
C HIS A 41 -6.74 -16.88 1.67
N TRP A 42 -7.86 -16.30 2.10
CA TRP A 42 -8.98 -17.07 2.67
C TRP A 42 -9.78 -17.87 1.65
N THR A 43 -9.94 -17.34 0.43
CA THR A 43 -10.95 -17.84 -0.51
C THR A 43 -10.40 -18.62 -1.69
N VAL A 44 -9.08 -18.64 -1.88
CA VAL A 44 -8.42 -19.37 -2.97
C VAL A 44 -8.79 -20.85 -2.97
N ARG A 45 -9.03 -21.37 -4.17
CA ARG A 45 -9.32 -22.77 -4.50
C ARG A 45 -8.58 -23.15 -5.77
N GLY A 46 -8.55 -24.45 -6.06
CA GLY A 46 -7.96 -25.01 -7.27
C GLY A 46 -6.64 -25.74 -7.03
N PRO A 47 -5.99 -26.23 -8.10
CA PRO A 47 -4.82 -27.11 -8.02
C PRO A 47 -3.61 -26.49 -7.30
N HIS A 48 -3.51 -25.17 -7.29
CA HIS A 48 -2.40 -24.41 -6.70
C HIS A 48 -2.67 -23.93 -5.27
N PHE A 49 -3.75 -24.42 -4.63
CA PHE A 49 -4.25 -23.92 -3.34
C PHE A 49 -3.14 -23.71 -2.31
N ALA A 50 -2.37 -24.75 -1.99
CA ALA A 50 -1.40 -24.68 -0.89
C ALA A 50 -0.30 -23.62 -1.12
N ALA A 51 0.22 -23.54 -2.36
CA ALA A 51 1.27 -22.58 -2.70
C ALA A 51 0.75 -21.14 -2.71
N LEU A 52 -0.39 -20.90 -3.37
CA LEU A 52 -1.00 -19.57 -3.43
C LEU A 52 -1.48 -19.09 -2.06
N HIS A 53 -2.10 -19.97 -1.27
CA HIS A 53 -2.53 -19.66 0.08
C HIS A 53 -1.35 -19.19 0.94
N ALA A 54 -0.23 -19.93 0.92
CA ALA A 54 0.98 -19.55 1.64
C ALA A 54 1.56 -18.22 1.14
N GLN A 55 1.68 -18.04 -0.18
CA GLN A 55 2.23 -16.83 -0.79
C GLN A 55 1.39 -15.58 -0.46
N PHE A 56 0.07 -15.67 -0.54
CA PHE A 56 -0.82 -14.58 -0.14
C PHE A 56 -0.72 -14.27 1.35
N GLY A 57 -0.42 -15.27 2.19
CA GLY A 57 -0.12 -15.06 3.62
C GLY A 57 1.14 -14.20 3.82
N THR A 58 2.23 -14.53 3.13
CA THR A 58 3.47 -13.72 3.17
C THR A 58 3.23 -12.29 2.68
N PHE A 59 2.46 -12.11 1.61
CA PHE A 59 2.09 -10.78 1.11
C PHE A 59 1.27 -9.99 2.12
N TYR A 60 0.32 -10.64 2.81
CA TYR A 60 -0.49 -9.99 3.84
C TYR A 60 0.37 -9.48 5.00
N GLU A 61 1.34 -10.27 5.47
CA GLU A 61 2.26 -9.87 6.55
C GLU A 61 3.09 -8.65 6.13
N GLN A 62 3.73 -8.71 4.96
CA GLN A 62 4.55 -7.61 4.42
C GLN A 62 3.75 -6.31 4.26
N LEU A 63 2.54 -6.41 3.72
CA LEU A 63 1.67 -5.24 3.57
C LEU A 63 1.23 -4.69 4.92
N SER A 64 0.97 -5.55 5.91
CA SER A 64 0.54 -5.13 7.24
C SER A 64 1.63 -4.34 7.97
N GLU A 65 2.89 -4.79 7.89
CA GLU A 65 4.05 -4.04 8.40
C GLU A 65 4.19 -2.70 7.68
N THR A 66 4.07 -2.70 6.34
CA THR A 66 4.18 -1.48 5.54
C THR A 66 3.07 -0.45 5.85
N VAL A 67 1.84 -0.92 6.12
CA VAL A 67 0.73 -0.06 6.55
C VAL A 67 1.08 0.67 7.85
N ASP A 68 1.69 -0.04 8.80
CA ASP A 68 2.09 0.53 10.09
C ASP A 68 3.20 1.56 9.90
N ASP A 69 4.28 1.23 9.19
CA ASP A 69 5.38 2.15 8.91
C ASP A 69 4.90 3.46 8.25
N VAL A 70 3.99 3.36 7.27
CA VAL A 70 3.42 4.52 6.57
C VAL A 70 2.53 5.35 7.50
N ALA A 71 1.67 4.70 8.30
CA ALA A 71 0.81 5.40 9.25
C ALA A 71 1.64 6.09 10.34
N GLU A 72 2.64 5.42 10.89
CA GLU A 72 3.52 5.99 11.91
C GLU A 72 4.34 7.16 11.34
N ARG A 73 4.80 7.09 10.07
CA ARG A 73 5.47 8.23 9.43
C ARG A 73 4.55 9.45 9.35
N VAL A 74 3.26 9.27 9.04
CA VAL A 74 2.28 10.38 9.09
C VAL A 74 2.26 11.02 10.48
N VAL A 75 2.24 10.23 11.55
CA VAL A 75 2.24 10.72 12.94
C VAL A 75 3.54 11.45 13.27
N GLN A 76 4.71 10.92 12.86
CA GLN A 76 6.01 11.54 13.09
C GLN A 76 6.12 12.95 12.47
N LEU A 77 5.44 13.18 11.34
CA LEU A 77 5.35 14.48 10.67
C LEU A 77 4.33 15.44 11.31
N GLY A 78 3.59 14.98 12.33
CA GLY A 78 2.51 15.69 13.01
C GLY A 78 1.17 15.58 12.30
N GLY A 79 1.03 14.71 11.30
CA GLY A 79 -0.22 14.43 10.62
C GLY A 79 -1.13 13.49 11.41
N THR A 80 -2.32 13.23 10.86
CA THR A 80 -3.24 12.19 11.34
C THR A 80 -3.40 11.16 10.24
N PRO A 81 -3.12 9.86 10.51
CA PRO A 81 -3.31 8.80 9.53
C PRO A 81 -4.78 8.62 9.18
N ASP A 82 -5.08 8.44 7.89
CA ASP A 82 -6.42 8.12 7.38
C ASP A 82 -6.78 6.63 7.59
N GLY A 83 -6.65 6.14 8.83
CA GLY A 83 -6.69 4.71 9.17
C GLY A 83 -8.08 4.10 9.41
N THR A 84 -9.17 4.84 9.20
CA THR A 84 -10.52 4.28 9.40
C THR A 84 -11.04 3.60 8.14
N THR A 85 -11.82 2.53 8.31
CA THR A 85 -12.43 1.80 7.18
C THR A 85 -13.20 2.71 6.23
N GLN A 86 -13.93 3.69 6.76
CA GLN A 86 -14.72 4.63 5.96
C GLN A 86 -13.85 5.57 5.13
N LEU A 87 -12.70 6.01 5.65
CA LEU A 87 -11.75 6.82 4.89
C LEU A 87 -11.06 5.98 3.82
N ALA A 88 -10.58 4.78 4.18
CA ALA A 88 -9.98 3.87 3.20
C ALA A 88 -10.93 3.56 2.05
N ALA A 89 -12.18 3.17 2.35
CA ALA A 89 -13.18 2.84 1.34
C ALA A 89 -13.59 4.04 0.45
N SER A 90 -13.56 5.27 0.98
CA SER A 90 -13.95 6.46 0.21
C SER A 90 -12.79 7.09 -0.58
N ARG A 91 -11.54 6.71 -0.31
CA ARG A 91 -10.35 7.34 -0.88
C ARG A 91 -9.41 6.41 -1.62
N THR A 92 -9.53 5.09 -1.44
CA THR A 92 -8.73 4.13 -2.21
C THR A 92 -8.88 4.40 -3.69
N ARG A 93 -7.74 4.36 -4.39
CA ARG A 93 -7.62 4.54 -5.84
C ARG A 93 -7.63 3.20 -6.57
N LEU A 94 -7.64 2.09 -5.83
CA LEU A 94 -7.71 0.75 -6.39
C LEU A 94 -9.14 0.40 -6.80
N ALA A 95 -9.27 -0.41 -7.84
CA ALA A 95 -10.57 -0.92 -8.24
C ALA A 95 -11.15 -1.83 -7.13
N PRO A 96 -12.49 -1.93 -7.00
CA PRO A 96 -13.12 -2.84 -6.04
C PRO A 96 -12.72 -4.31 -6.27
N TYR A 97 -12.29 -5.01 -5.23
CA TYR A 97 -11.92 -6.43 -5.31
C TYR A 97 -13.17 -7.32 -5.32
N SER A 98 -13.14 -8.37 -6.13
CA SER A 98 -14.28 -9.30 -6.27
C SER A 98 -14.51 -10.10 -4.99
N GLU A 99 -15.75 -10.09 -4.49
CA GLU A 99 -16.17 -10.86 -3.31
C GLU A 99 -16.43 -12.35 -3.64
N THR A 100 -16.56 -12.68 -4.92
CA THR A 100 -16.99 -14.00 -5.40
C THR A 100 -15.89 -14.80 -6.08
N THR A 101 -14.73 -14.20 -6.35
CA THR A 101 -13.58 -14.93 -6.92
C THR A 101 -13.15 -16.06 -6.00
N ARG A 102 -12.89 -17.24 -6.57
CA ARG A 102 -12.41 -18.43 -5.85
C ARG A 102 -11.25 -19.12 -6.56
N ASP A 103 -11.15 -19.01 -7.89
CA ASP A 103 -10.05 -19.65 -8.62
C ASP A 103 -8.71 -18.95 -8.30
N GLY A 104 -7.66 -19.74 -8.13
CA GLY A 104 -6.35 -19.24 -7.76
C GLY A 104 -5.72 -18.33 -8.80
N LEU A 105 -5.84 -18.64 -10.09
CA LEU A 105 -5.28 -17.80 -11.15
C LEU A 105 -6.10 -16.53 -11.36
N ASP A 106 -7.42 -16.60 -11.14
CA ASP A 106 -8.26 -15.39 -11.12
C ASP A 106 -7.85 -14.44 -9.97
N HIS A 107 -7.54 -14.96 -8.78
CA HIS A 107 -6.98 -14.15 -7.70
C HIS A 107 -5.63 -13.54 -8.08
N VAL A 108 -4.74 -14.32 -8.70
CA VAL A 108 -3.44 -13.82 -9.17
C VAL A 108 -3.63 -12.66 -10.14
N ALA A 109 -4.49 -12.80 -11.15
CA ALA A 109 -4.75 -11.75 -12.13
C ALA A 109 -5.31 -10.48 -11.46
N ALA A 110 -6.29 -10.63 -10.57
CA ALA A 110 -6.90 -9.50 -9.85
C ALA A 110 -5.91 -8.76 -8.93
N LEU A 111 -5.00 -9.49 -8.28
CA LEU A 111 -3.95 -8.92 -7.44
C LEU A 111 -2.85 -8.28 -8.27
N THR A 112 -2.44 -8.87 -9.40
CA THR A 112 -1.44 -8.33 -10.34
C THR A 112 -1.80 -6.89 -10.72
N GLU A 113 -3.03 -6.66 -11.17
CA GLU A 113 -3.51 -5.33 -11.55
C GLU A 113 -3.43 -4.31 -10.41
N ARG A 114 -3.70 -4.75 -9.17
CA ARG A 114 -3.68 -3.87 -7.98
C ARG A 114 -2.28 -3.55 -7.52
N TYR A 115 -1.40 -4.54 -7.45
CA TYR A 115 0.01 -4.34 -7.17
C TYR A 115 0.63 -3.40 -8.20
N ALA A 116 0.35 -3.59 -9.48
CA ALA A 116 0.82 -2.70 -10.54
C ALA A 116 0.29 -1.27 -10.38
N ALA A 117 -0.99 -1.09 -10.05
CA ALA A 117 -1.58 0.23 -9.80
C ALA A 117 -0.93 0.95 -8.61
N LEU A 118 -0.81 0.28 -7.46
CA LEU A 118 -0.21 0.85 -6.27
C LEU A 118 1.30 1.11 -6.43
N ALA A 119 2.02 0.21 -7.10
CA ALA A 119 3.45 0.42 -7.34
C ALA A 119 3.70 1.67 -8.20
N ARG A 120 2.87 1.89 -9.22
CA ARG A 120 2.94 3.11 -10.06
C ARG A 120 2.71 4.39 -9.25
N THR A 121 1.66 4.45 -8.44
CA THR A 121 1.35 5.64 -7.65
C THR A 121 2.37 5.86 -6.52
N THR A 122 2.90 4.78 -5.93
CA THR A 122 3.96 4.85 -4.92
C THR A 122 5.24 5.45 -5.50
N ARG A 123 5.67 5.02 -6.70
CA ARG A 123 6.86 5.61 -7.36
C ARG A 123 6.69 7.10 -7.64
N ALA A 124 5.51 7.53 -8.10
CA ALA A 124 5.25 8.96 -8.28
C ALA A 124 5.29 9.73 -6.95
N ALA A 125 4.90 9.10 -5.83
CA ALA A 125 4.97 9.70 -4.51
C ALA A 125 6.41 9.79 -3.97
N VAL A 126 7.32 8.89 -4.38
CA VAL A 126 8.76 9.00 -4.08
C VAL A 126 9.32 10.31 -4.62
N ASP A 127 9.08 10.58 -5.91
CA ASP A 127 9.57 11.80 -6.57
C ASP A 127 9.00 13.05 -5.89
N ALA A 128 7.69 13.06 -5.61
CA ALA A 128 7.03 14.19 -4.96
C ALA A 128 7.51 14.44 -3.52
N ALA A 129 7.80 13.39 -2.74
CA ALA A 129 8.36 13.53 -1.39
C ALA A 129 9.79 14.07 -1.44
N ALA A 130 10.60 13.61 -2.40
CA ALA A 130 11.95 14.10 -2.61
C ALA A 130 11.96 15.58 -3.03
N GLU A 131 11.09 15.98 -3.96
CA GLU A 131 10.91 17.38 -4.37
C GLU A 131 10.43 18.28 -3.22
N ALA A 132 9.61 17.74 -2.31
CA ALA A 132 9.19 18.44 -1.11
C ALA A 132 10.32 18.61 -0.08
N GLY A 133 11.45 17.92 -0.23
CA GLY A 133 12.59 17.97 0.68
C GLY A 133 12.51 17.01 1.86
N ASP A 134 11.65 15.99 1.79
CA ASP A 134 11.49 14.96 2.83
C ASP A 134 12.13 13.63 2.37
N ALA A 135 13.46 13.55 2.54
CA ALA A 135 14.24 12.39 2.11
C ALA A 135 13.82 11.09 2.82
N ASP A 136 13.45 11.12 4.10
CA ASP A 136 13.04 9.92 4.83
C ASP A 136 11.72 9.36 4.30
N THR A 137 10.74 10.24 4.00
CA THR A 137 9.47 9.79 3.39
C THR A 137 9.70 9.25 1.99
N ALA A 138 10.60 9.86 1.20
CA ALA A 138 10.98 9.34 -0.11
C ALA A 138 11.67 7.97 0.00
N ASP A 139 12.53 7.77 1.00
CA ASP A 139 13.20 6.48 1.26
C ASP A 139 12.20 5.39 1.67
N LEU A 140 11.29 5.69 2.60
CA LEU A 140 10.21 4.78 3.01
C LEU A 140 9.38 4.34 1.80
N LEU A 141 8.92 5.30 0.99
CA LEU A 141 8.13 5.01 -0.21
C LEU A 141 8.95 4.26 -1.28
N THR A 142 10.27 4.48 -1.34
CA THR A 142 11.16 3.71 -2.21
C THR A 142 11.22 2.24 -1.76
N GLY A 143 11.36 2.00 -0.46
CA GLY A 143 11.23 0.67 0.15
C GLY A 143 9.91 -0.01 -0.20
N THR A 144 8.79 0.70 0.01
CA THR A 144 7.45 0.24 -0.32
C THR A 144 7.31 -0.11 -1.81
N SER A 145 7.77 0.75 -2.72
CA SER A 145 7.68 0.50 -4.16
C SER A 145 8.42 -0.77 -4.59
N ARG A 146 9.60 -1.00 -4.00
CA ARG A 146 10.43 -2.19 -4.27
C ARG A 146 9.77 -3.47 -3.76
N MET A 147 9.12 -3.41 -2.60
CA MET A 147 8.33 -4.53 -2.06
C MET A 147 7.17 -4.85 -3.01
N LEU A 148 6.44 -3.83 -3.47
CA LEU A 148 5.32 -3.99 -4.39
C LEU A 148 5.77 -4.57 -5.74
N ASP A 149 6.86 -4.07 -6.33
CA ASP A 149 7.38 -4.57 -7.62
C ASP A 149 7.88 -6.03 -7.51
N LYS A 150 8.44 -6.42 -6.37
CA LYS A 150 8.83 -7.81 -6.13
C LYS A 150 7.62 -8.74 -6.06
N ALA A 151 6.56 -8.34 -5.34
CA ALA A 151 5.32 -9.09 -5.28
C ALA A 151 4.61 -9.16 -6.64
N LEU A 152 4.64 -8.05 -7.41
CA LEU A 152 4.12 -7.99 -8.77
C LEU A 152 4.79 -9.04 -9.67
N TRP A 153 6.13 -9.09 -9.69
CA TRP A 153 6.86 -10.10 -10.43
C TRP A 153 6.46 -11.53 -10.04
N MET A 154 6.36 -11.81 -8.74
CA MET A 154 5.95 -13.14 -8.25
C MET A 154 4.55 -13.52 -8.71
N LEU A 155 3.62 -12.57 -8.80
CA LEU A 155 2.27 -12.80 -9.31
C LEU A 155 2.27 -13.00 -10.83
N GLU A 156 2.91 -12.12 -11.58
CA GLU A 156 3.00 -12.20 -13.05
C GLU A 156 3.60 -13.52 -13.51
N ALA A 157 4.59 -14.06 -12.78
CA ALA A 157 5.21 -15.35 -13.08
C ALA A 157 4.25 -16.56 -13.06
N HIS A 158 3.05 -16.44 -12.48
CA HIS A 158 2.03 -17.49 -12.50
C HIS A 158 1.15 -17.47 -13.76
N ILE A 159 1.11 -16.34 -14.48
CA ILE A 159 0.20 -16.10 -15.61
C ILE A 159 0.92 -15.67 -16.90
N SER A 160 2.26 -15.69 -16.88
CA SER A 160 3.13 -15.42 -18.03
C SER A 160 3.30 -16.62 -18.95
#